data_AF-A0A1J5S241-F1
#
_entry.id   AF-A0A1J5S241-F1
#
_cell.length_a   1.000
_cell.length_b   1.000
_cell.length_c   1.000
_cell.angle_alpha   90.00
_cell.angle_beta   90.00
_cell.angle_gamma   90.00
#
_symmetry.space_group_name_H-M   'P 1'
#
loop_
_entity.id
_entity.type
_entity.pdbx_description
1 polymer ?
#
loop_
_entity_poly.entity_id
_entity_poly.type
_entity_poly.pdbx_seq_one_letter_code
_entity_poly.pdbx_strand_id
1 'polypeptide(L)'
;MLPHFEALDRKMDFQTIRAIRTTRGIHMLDSVIKLTEKITELLQYRNERRARQFKILIEPTYLALKVVHQDYLSIFETARKELASGSPLSTVADLLESRRLEEEAERRAIIEHAKTMRLDKSLADYHSFFDAIIQYFRKTPFSGGSTPSNSFLHSLRDAANSQPLIQTNAPSGRNPRDSLVNATEHSLQMLRKNWEIVSTEYAKVLAASIE
;
A
#
# COMPACT_ATOMS: atom_id res chain seq x y z
N MET A 1 15.04 57.37 -77.44
CA MET A 1 15.21 55.90 -77.49
C MET A 1 15.16 55.36 -76.07
N LEU A 2 13.99 54.82 -75.67
CA LEU A 2 13.77 53.85 -74.57
C LEU A 2 13.61 52.46 -75.23
N PRO A 3 13.60 51.30 -74.53
CA PRO A 3 13.61 51.00 -73.08
C PRO A 3 14.71 49.95 -72.72
N HIS A 4 15.02 49.54 -71.48
CA HIS A 4 14.24 48.60 -70.67
C HIS A 4 14.87 48.48 -69.27
N PHE A 5 14.16 48.97 -68.26
CA PHE A 5 14.32 48.57 -66.86
C PHE A 5 13.63 47.21 -66.70
N GLU A 6 14.39 46.15 -66.41
CA GLU A 6 13.84 44.89 -65.90
C GLU A 6 13.58 45.03 -64.40
N ALA A 7 12.39 45.54 -64.09
CA ALA A 7 11.80 45.45 -62.77
C ALA A 7 11.37 44.00 -62.53
N LEU A 8 12.27 43.19 -61.99
CA LEU A 8 11.94 41.89 -61.37
C LEU A 8 11.31 42.14 -59.99
N ASP A 9 10.20 42.88 -59.96
CA ASP A 9 9.44 43.15 -58.73
C ASP A 9 8.09 42.43 -58.74
N ARG A 10 8.01 41.47 -57.83
CA ARG A 10 6.83 41.09 -57.04
C ARG A 10 5.47 41.19 -57.75
N LYS A 11 5.09 40.11 -58.42
CA LYS A 11 3.69 39.67 -58.41
C LYS A 11 3.61 38.25 -57.88
N MET A 12 3.90 38.11 -56.59
CA MET A 12 3.32 36.98 -55.86
C MET A 12 1.83 37.31 -55.72
N ASP A 13 1.04 36.74 -56.63
CA ASP A 13 -0.40 36.96 -56.76
C ASP A 13 -1.07 36.84 -55.39
N PHE A 14 -1.97 37.77 -55.07
CA PHE A 14 -2.79 37.74 -53.87
C PHE A 14 -3.54 36.41 -53.73
N GLN A 15 -3.85 35.73 -54.84
CA GLN A 15 -4.41 34.38 -54.83
C GLN A 15 -3.44 33.34 -54.27
N THR A 16 -2.15 33.42 -54.60
CA THR A 16 -1.09 32.54 -54.09
C THR A 16 -0.83 32.78 -52.60
N ILE A 17 -0.82 34.04 -52.15
CA ILE A 17 -0.68 34.38 -50.71
C ILE A 17 -1.88 33.88 -49.91
N ARG A 18 -3.11 34.04 -50.45
CA ARG A 18 -4.34 33.57 -49.82
C ARG A 18 -4.37 32.03 -49.77
N ALA A 19 -4.02 31.35 -50.85
CA ALA A 19 -3.91 29.90 -50.89
C ALA A 19 -2.88 29.36 -49.88
N ILE A 20 -1.66 29.93 -49.83
CA ILE A 20 -0.63 29.51 -48.86
C ILE A 20 -1.09 29.72 -47.41
N ARG A 21 -1.80 30.82 -47.10
CA ARG A 21 -2.38 31.05 -45.77
C ARG A 21 -3.49 30.05 -45.43
N THR A 22 -4.37 29.74 -46.38
CA THR A 22 -5.47 28.79 -46.17
C THR A 22 -4.94 27.36 -46.01
N THR A 23 -3.97 26.93 -46.83
CA THR A 23 -3.36 25.60 -46.74
C THR A 23 -2.55 25.41 -45.45
N ARG A 24 -1.83 26.46 -44.99
CA ARG A 24 -1.15 26.42 -43.68
C ARG A 24 -2.13 26.37 -42.51
N GLY A 25 -3.25 27.10 -42.60
CA GLY A 25 -4.30 27.07 -41.58
C GLY A 25 -4.93 25.68 -41.45
N ILE A 26 -5.25 25.03 -42.56
CA ILE A 26 -5.78 23.67 -42.59
C ILE A 26 -4.77 22.66 -42.00
N HIS A 27 -3.49 22.74 -42.40
CA HIS A 27 -2.44 21.85 -41.89
C HIS A 27 -2.18 22.04 -40.38
N MET A 28 -2.26 23.27 -39.85
CA MET A 28 -2.15 23.49 -38.40
C MET A 28 -3.34 22.91 -37.63
N LEU A 29 -4.54 23.03 -38.19
CA LEU A 29 -5.77 22.50 -37.59
C LEU A 29 -5.74 20.96 -37.57
N ASP A 30 -5.28 20.34 -38.65
CA ASP A 30 -5.07 18.88 -38.72
C ASP A 30 -4.02 18.40 -37.71
N SER A 31 -2.93 19.16 -37.50
CA SER A 31 -1.93 18.83 -36.48
C SER A 31 -2.50 18.92 -35.06
N VAL A 32 -3.36 19.90 -34.78
CA VAL A 32 -4.04 20.02 -33.48
C VAL A 32 -5.01 18.87 -33.28
N ILE A 33 -5.79 18.50 -34.29
CA ILE A 33 -6.72 17.35 -34.22
C ILE A 33 -5.93 16.07 -33.92
N LYS A 34 -4.86 15.78 -34.67
CA LYS A 34 -4.02 14.60 -34.42
C LYS A 34 -3.40 14.59 -33.02
N LEU A 35 -3.00 15.75 -32.52
CA LEU A 35 -2.48 15.86 -31.15
C LEU A 35 -3.58 15.54 -30.12
N THR A 36 -4.80 16.05 -30.31
CA THR A 36 -5.93 15.76 -29.41
C THR A 36 -6.33 14.28 -29.44
N GLU A 37 -6.31 13.64 -30.61
CA GLU A 37 -6.54 12.20 -30.76
C GLU A 37 -5.48 11.41 -29.98
N LYS A 38 -4.19 11.75 -30.13
CA LYS A 38 -3.10 11.07 -29.43
C LYS A 38 -3.16 11.26 -27.91
N ILE A 39 -3.55 12.44 -27.44
CA ILE A 39 -3.78 12.68 -26.01
C ILE A 39 -4.92 11.77 -25.51
N THR A 40 -6.01 11.67 -26.28
CA THR A 40 -7.16 10.83 -25.92
C THR A 40 -6.78 9.35 -25.86
N GLU A 41 -6.05 8.84 -26.86
CA GLU A 41 -5.52 7.47 -26.86
C GLU A 41 -4.63 7.19 -25.64
N LEU A 42 -3.72 8.12 -25.30
CA LEU A 42 -2.84 7.96 -24.14
C LEU A 42 -3.61 7.94 -22.82
N LEU A 43 -4.67 8.74 -22.69
CA LEU A 43 -5.56 8.72 -21.52
C LEU A 43 -6.31 7.39 -21.41
N GLN A 44 -6.88 6.91 -22.51
CA GLN A 44 -7.56 5.60 -22.54
C GLN A 44 -6.61 4.47 -22.14
N TYR A 45 -5.43 4.41 -22.76
CA TYR A 45 -4.41 3.40 -22.44
C TYR A 45 -3.99 3.45 -20.97
N ARG A 46 -3.85 4.66 -20.40
CA ARG A 46 -3.53 4.83 -18.97
C ARG A 46 -4.65 4.28 -18.08
N ASN A 47 -5.91 4.57 -18.38
CA ASN A 47 -7.05 4.13 -17.60
C ASN A 47 -7.21 2.60 -17.67
N GLU A 48 -7.10 2.01 -18.85
CA GLU A 48 -7.13 0.55 -19.02
C GLU A 48 -5.99 -0.14 -18.27
N ARG A 49 -4.78 0.42 -18.34
CA ARG A 49 -3.63 -0.09 -17.59
C ARG A 49 -3.88 -0.04 -16.08
N ARG A 50 -4.44 1.06 -15.57
CA ARG A 50 -4.79 1.20 -14.16
C ARG A 50 -5.83 0.19 -13.70
N ALA A 51 -6.95 0.09 -14.42
CA ALA A 51 -8.00 -0.87 -14.12
C ALA A 51 -7.46 -2.32 -14.13
N ARG A 52 -6.57 -2.64 -15.06
CA ARG A 52 -5.90 -3.95 -15.13
C ARG A 52 -4.98 -4.18 -13.94
N GLN A 53 -4.10 -3.23 -13.63
CA GLN A 53 -3.19 -3.32 -12.49
C GLN A 53 -3.95 -3.42 -11.17
N PHE A 54 -5.05 -2.69 -11.03
CA PHE A 54 -5.92 -2.79 -9.87
C PHE A 54 -6.41 -4.23 -9.64
N LYS A 55 -7.05 -4.82 -10.65
CA LYS A 55 -7.65 -6.17 -10.57
C LYS A 55 -6.64 -7.29 -10.39
N ILE A 56 -5.46 -7.16 -11.01
CA ILE A 56 -4.46 -8.25 -11.01
C ILE A 56 -3.53 -8.14 -9.80
N LEU A 57 -3.28 -6.94 -9.29
CA LEU A 57 -2.25 -6.70 -8.27
C LEU A 57 -2.80 -6.13 -6.97
N ILE A 58 -3.48 -4.99 -7.04
CA ILE A 58 -3.87 -4.22 -5.85
C ILE A 58 -4.96 -4.94 -5.06
N GLU A 59 -6.05 -5.34 -5.73
CA GLU A 59 -7.19 -5.99 -5.09
C GLU A 59 -6.81 -7.34 -4.47
N PRO A 60 -6.11 -8.26 -5.16
CA PRO A 60 -5.65 -9.50 -4.53
C PRO A 60 -4.75 -9.27 -3.32
N THR A 61 -3.82 -8.30 -3.40
CA THR A 61 -2.91 -7.98 -2.28
C THR A 61 -3.68 -7.43 -1.07
N TYR A 62 -4.66 -6.55 -1.29
CA TYR A 62 -5.50 -6.02 -0.22
C TYR A 62 -6.33 -7.12 0.44
N LEU A 63 -6.93 -8.03 -0.35
CA LEU A 63 -7.73 -9.14 0.17
C LEU A 63 -6.88 -10.12 0.97
N ALA A 64 -5.67 -10.47 0.50
CA ALA A 64 -4.74 -11.31 1.25
C ALA A 64 -4.36 -10.66 2.59
N LEU A 65 -4.04 -9.35 2.58
CA LEU A 65 -3.73 -8.64 3.82
C LEU A 65 -4.93 -8.54 4.76
N LYS A 66 -6.16 -8.45 4.23
CA LYS A 66 -7.39 -8.46 5.03
C LYS A 66 -7.54 -9.76 5.83
N VAL A 67 -7.24 -10.91 5.23
CA VAL A 67 -7.24 -12.20 5.91
C VAL A 67 -6.22 -12.20 7.04
N VAL A 68 -4.99 -11.77 6.77
CA VAL A 68 -3.94 -11.61 7.80
C VAL A 68 -4.35 -10.66 8.92
N HIS A 69 -5.01 -9.56 8.59
CA HIS A 69 -5.51 -8.61 9.58
C HIS A 69 -6.56 -9.23 10.51
N GLN A 70 -7.53 -9.93 9.94
CA GLN A 70 -8.57 -10.63 10.69
C GLN A 70 -7.98 -11.71 11.61
N ASP A 71 -7.00 -12.46 11.11
CA ASP A 71 -6.32 -13.46 11.91
C ASP A 71 -5.52 -12.83 13.07
N TYR A 72 -4.80 -11.72 12.83
CA TYR A 72 -4.16 -10.99 13.92
C TYR A 72 -5.16 -10.52 14.99
N LEU A 73 -6.27 -9.91 14.59
CA LEU A 73 -7.30 -9.51 15.55
C LEU A 73 -7.75 -10.71 16.39
N SER A 74 -8.02 -11.84 15.74
CA SER A 74 -8.45 -13.07 16.43
C SER A 74 -7.38 -13.59 17.42
N ILE A 75 -6.09 -13.59 17.03
CA ILE A 75 -4.98 -14.00 17.88
C ILE A 75 -4.87 -13.11 19.12
N PHE A 76 -4.81 -11.79 18.93
CA PHE A 76 -4.65 -10.86 20.04
C PHE A 76 -5.90 -10.80 20.94
N GLU A 77 -7.11 -10.93 20.38
CA GLU A 77 -8.34 -11.00 21.18
C GLU A 77 -8.42 -12.29 21.99
N THR A 78 -8.00 -13.43 21.42
CA THR A 78 -7.94 -14.71 22.13
C THR A 78 -6.92 -14.64 23.26
N ALA A 79 -5.70 -14.19 22.98
CA ALA A 79 -4.68 -14.01 24.01
C ALA A 79 -5.14 -13.06 25.12
N ARG A 80 -5.82 -11.96 24.79
CA ARG A 80 -6.40 -11.05 25.79
C ARG A 80 -7.39 -11.76 26.71
N LYS A 81 -8.29 -12.58 26.15
CA LYS A 81 -9.28 -13.34 26.93
C LYS A 81 -8.60 -14.34 27.87
N GLU A 82 -7.63 -15.10 27.36
CA GLU A 82 -6.88 -16.08 28.15
C GLU A 82 -6.01 -15.43 29.23
N LEU A 83 -5.42 -14.26 28.94
CA LEU A 83 -4.68 -13.50 29.94
C LEU A 83 -5.62 -12.98 31.04
N ALA A 84 -6.82 -12.52 30.68
CA ALA A 84 -7.81 -12.01 31.63
C ALA A 84 -8.49 -13.12 32.47
N SER A 85 -8.66 -14.33 31.92
CA SER A 85 -9.22 -15.48 32.63
C SER A 85 -8.26 -16.10 33.66
N GLY A 86 -7.00 -15.69 33.65
CA GLY A 86 -5.98 -16.26 34.53
C GLY A 86 -5.29 -17.51 33.98
N SER A 87 -5.55 -17.90 32.73
CA SER A 87 -4.91 -19.07 32.10
C SER A 87 -3.38 -18.99 32.21
N PRO A 88 -2.67 -20.11 32.49
CA PRO A 88 -1.21 -20.10 32.61
C PRO A 88 -0.53 -19.49 31.38
N LEU A 89 0.51 -18.67 31.57
CA LEU A 89 1.18 -17.97 30.47
C LEU A 89 1.78 -18.93 29.44
N SER A 90 2.24 -20.11 29.88
CA SER A 90 2.69 -21.19 28.99
C SER A 90 1.58 -21.69 28.07
N THR A 91 0.38 -21.93 28.60
CA THR A 91 -0.79 -22.33 27.79
C THR A 91 -1.16 -21.27 26.75
N VAL A 92 -1.11 -19.99 27.12
CA VAL A 92 -1.35 -18.89 26.17
C VAL A 92 -0.27 -18.85 25.08
N ALA A 93 0.99 -19.10 25.45
CA ALA A 93 2.11 -19.15 24.50
C ALA A 93 1.97 -20.33 23.52
N ASP A 94 1.63 -21.52 23.99
CA ASP A 94 1.48 -22.73 23.17
C ASP A 94 0.32 -22.60 22.18
N LEU A 95 -0.81 -22.02 22.63
CA LEU A 95 -1.95 -21.70 21.77
C LEU A 95 -1.56 -20.71 20.66
N LEU A 96 -0.77 -19.70 21.00
CA LEU A 96 -0.31 -18.69 20.05
C LEU A 96 0.72 -19.25 19.07
N GLU A 97 1.61 -20.15 19.52
CA GLU A 97 2.63 -20.75 18.67
C GLU A 97 2.04 -21.65 17.59
N SER A 98 1.13 -22.55 17.96
CA SER A 98 0.48 -23.46 17.00
C SER A 98 -0.18 -22.70 15.86
N ARG A 99 -1.01 -21.70 16.19
CA ARG A 99 -1.70 -20.86 15.21
C ARG A 99 -0.77 -19.94 14.43
N ARG A 100 0.34 -19.50 15.02
CA ARG A 100 1.32 -18.65 14.32
C ARG A 100 1.99 -19.40 13.18
N LEU A 101 2.34 -20.68 13.37
CA LEU A 101 3.11 -21.44 12.38
C LEU A 101 2.36 -21.66 11.07
N GLU A 102 1.03 -21.78 11.12
CA GLU A 102 0.18 -21.97 9.94
C GLU A 102 0.22 -20.75 9.01
N GLU A 103 0.18 -19.54 9.57
CA GLU A 103 -0.04 -18.29 8.83
C GLU A 103 1.23 -17.44 8.60
N GLU A 104 2.36 -17.83 9.20
CA GLU A 104 3.62 -17.06 9.16
C GLU A 104 4.19 -16.92 7.74
N ALA A 105 4.06 -17.96 6.91
CA ALA A 105 4.56 -17.95 5.54
C ALA A 105 3.83 -16.92 4.68
N GLU A 106 2.50 -16.86 4.79
CA GLU A 106 1.67 -15.93 4.05
C GLU A 106 1.94 -14.47 4.46
N ARG A 107 2.04 -14.21 5.77
CA ARG A 107 2.39 -12.87 6.30
C ARG A 107 3.71 -12.36 5.73
N ARG A 108 4.74 -13.21 5.70
CA ARG A 108 6.05 -12.85 5.12
C ARG A 108 5.97 -12.63 3.61
N ALA A 109 5.23 -13.48 2.90
CA ALA A 109 5.04 -13.35 1.47
C ALA A 109 4.40 -12.00 1.11
N ILE A 110 3.38 -11.56 1.84
CA ILE A 110 2.73 -10.25 1.62
C ILE A 110 3.70 -9.09 1.88
N ILE A 111 4.51 -9.15 2.95
CA ILE A 111 5.50 -8.12 3.25
C ILE A 111 6.52 -7.99 2.12
N GLU A 112 7.11 -9.11 1.71
CA GLU A 112 8.13 -9.10 0.66
C GLU A 112 7.53 -8.69 -0.69
N HIS A 113 6.33 -9.17 -1.01
CA HIS A 113 5.60 -8.74 -2.19
C HIS A 113 5.41 -7.22 -2.21
N ALA A 114 4.92 -6.63 -1.11
CA ALA A 114 4.74 -5.18 -1.01
C ALA A 114 6.07 -4.42 -1.14
N LYS A 115 7.16 -4.91 -0.54
CA LYS A 115 8.50 -4.32 -0.71
C LYS A 115 8.97 -4.36 -2.17
N THR A 116 8.81 -5.49 -2.85
CA THR A 116 9.20 -5.62 -4.26
C THR A 116 8.39 -4.67 -5.14
N MET A 117 7.06 -4.64 -4.98
CA MET A 117 6.20 -3.75 -5.77
C MET A 117 6.48 -2.27 -5.49
N ARG A 118 6.84 -1.92 -4.26
CA ARG A 118 7.23 -0.57 -3.88
C ARG A 118 8.49 -0.06 -4.60
N LEU A 119 9.38 -0.95 -5.01
CA LEU A 119 10.60 -0.61 -5.73
C LEU A 119 10.39 -0.51 -7.24
N ASP A 120 9.29 -1.06 -7.77
CA ASP A 120 8.98 -0.98 -9.20
C ASP A 120 8.52 0.44 -9.57
N LYS A 121 9.31 1.12 -10.40
CA LYS A 121 9.01 2.45 -10.94
C LYS A 121 7.75 2.46 -11.81
N SER A 122 7.41 1.33 -12.43
CA SER A 122 6.21 1.17 -13.25
C SER A 122 4.91 1.24 -12.42
N LEU A 123 5.02 1.13 -11.10
CA LEU A 123 3.94 1.15 -10.12
C LEU A 123 3.97 2.39 -9.23
N ALA A 124 4.62 3.47 -9.67
CA ALA A 124 4.74 4.72 -8.89
C ALA A 124 3.40 5.26 -8.38
N ASP A 125 2.34 5.18 -9.20
CA ASP A 125 0.97 5.60 -8.84
C ASP A 125 0.39 4.82 -7.63
N TYR A 126 0.98 3.66 -7.25
CA TYR A 126 0.51 2.81 -6.15
C TYR A 126 1.51 2.69 -4.99
N HIS A 127 2.62 3.43 -5.03
CA HIS A 127 3.66 3.35 -3.99
C HIS A 127 3.13 3.64 -2.59
N SER A 128 2.17 4.56 -2.45
CA SER A 128 1.56 4.87 -1.14
C SER A 128 0.79 3.69 -0.56
N PHE A 129 0.11 2.90 -1.38
CA PHE A 129 -0.58 1.69 -0.97
C PHE A 129 0.40 0.63 -0.46
N PHE A 130 1.48 0.35 -1.21
CA PHE A 130 2.50 -0.59 -0.76
C PHE A 130 3.26 -0.09 0.48
N ASP A 131 3.52 1.21 0.58
CA ASP A 131 4.09 1.81 1.79
C ASP A 131 3.16 1.59 3.00
N ALA A 132 1.85 1.79 2.85
CA ALA A 132 0.89 1.53 3.92
C ALA A 132 0.92 0.07 4.38
N ILE A 133 1.03 -0.89 3.47
CA ILE A 133 1.20 -2.32 3.82
C ILE A 133 2.50 -2.55 4.59
N ILE A 134 3.63 -2.03 4.12
CA ILE A 134 4.92 -2.19 4.80
C ILE A 134 4.85 -1.59 6.21
N GLN A 135 4.23 -0.42 6.34
CA GLN A 135 4.05 0.26 7.62
C GLN A 135 3.07 -0.47 8.54
N TYR A 136 2.05 -1.14 8.01
CA TYR A 136 1.14 -1.97 8.80
C TYR A 136 1.91 -3.01 9.61
N PHE A 137 2.87 -3.70 8.99
CA PHE A 137 3.69 -4.68 9.70
C PHE A 137 4.76 -4.03 10.58
N ARG A 138 5.38 -2.91 10.16
CA ARG A 138 6.45 -2.25 10.95
C ARG A 138 5.95 -1.52 12.19
N LYS A 139 4.78 -0.87 12.12
CA LYS A 139 4.25 -0.03 13.19
C LYS A 139 3.28 -0.74 14.13
N THR A 140 2.94 -1.99 13.84
CA THR A 140 2.20 -2.81 14.81
C THR A 140 3.16 -3.21 15.93
N PRO A 141 2.78 -3.10 17.22
CA PRO A 141 3.65 -3.55 18.31
C PRO A 141 4.05 -5.01 18.12
N PHE A 142 5.21 -5.39 18.66
CA PHE A 142 5.83 -6.71 18.45
C PHE A 142 6.43 -6.94 17.03
N SER A 143 6.71 -5.88 16.28
CA SER A 143 7.27 -5.95 14.92
C SER A 143 8.80 -5.97 14.83
N GLY A 144 9.53 -6.04 15.96
CA GLY A 144 10.97 -5.78 16.13
C GLY A 144 11.93 -6.68 15.33
N GLY A 145 11.86 -6.62 13.99
CA GLY A 145 12.57 -7.51 13.06
C GLY A 145 11.81 -8.78 12.68
N SER A 146 10.60 -9.00 13.23
CA SER A 146 9.76 -10.18 12.95
C SER A 146 8.27 -9.81 12.86
N THR A 147 7.40 -10.78 12.57
CA THR A 147 5.95 -10.55 12.55
C THR A 147 5.42 -10.25 13.98
N PRO A 148 4.38 -9.40 14.14
CA PRO A 148 3.78 -9.09 15.44
C PRO A 148 3.46 -10.30 16.32
N SER A 149 2.95 -11.38 15.74
CA SER A 149 2.71 -12.64 16.44
C SER A 149 3.97 -13.27 17.02
N ASN A 150 5.10 -13.16 16.33
CA ASN A 150 6.34 -13.80 16.77
C ASN A 150 6.96 -13.07 17.96
N SER A 151 7.09 -11.74 17.93
CA SER A 151 7.63 -11.05 19.12
C SER A 151 6.66 -11.06 20.30
N PHE A 152 5.34 -11.21 20.07
CA PHE A 152 4.39 -11.43 21.15
C PHE A 152 4.57 -12.81 21.81
N LEU A 153 4.80 -13.86 21.02
CA LEU A 153 5.15 -15.19 21.53
C LEU A 153 6.41 -15.16 22.42
N HIS A 154 7.46 -14.48 21.96
CA HIS A 154 8.68 -14.28 22.75
C HIS A 154 8.37 -13.58 24.09
N SER A 155 7.55 -12.53 24.06
CA SER A 155 7.17 -11.80 25.27
C SER A 155 6.38 -12.68 26.26
N LEU A 156 5.49 -13.55 25.76
CA LEU A 156 4.75 -14.52 26.58
C LEU A 156 5.69 -15.53 27.23
N ARG A 157 6.64 -16.08 26.46
CA ARG A 157 7.63 -17.05 26.94
C ARG A 157 8.57 -16.45 27.97
N ASP A 158 9.08 -15.25 27.73
CA ASP A 158 9.94 -14.54 28.66
C ASP A 158 9.22 -14.27 29.98
N ALA A 159 7.95 -13.86 29.92
CA ALA A 159 7.11 -13.65 31.10
C ALA A 159 6.81 -14.96 31.85
N ALA A 160 6.57 -16.07 31.14
CA ALA A 160 6.36 -17.38 31.73
C ALA A 160 7.62 -17.89 32.45
N ASN A 161 8.79 -17.72 31.84
CA ASN A 161 10.08 -18.13 32.40
C ASN A 161 10.54 -17.22 33.55
N SER A 162 10.07 -15.97 33.59
CA SER A 162 10.41 -14.99 34.63
C SER A 162 9.50 -15.07 35.86
N GLN A 163 8.48 -15.94 35.89
CA GLN A 163 7.70 -16.17 37.10
C GLN A 163 8.58 -16.89 38.13
N PRO A 164 8.92 -16.26 39.28
CA PRO A 164 9.73 -16.93 40.29
C PRO A 164 8.92 -18.08 40.90
N LEU A 165 9.57 -19.24 41.06
CA LEU A 165 9.05 -20.44 41.75
C LEU A 165 8.69 -20.17 43.23
N ILE A 166 8.99 -18.98 43.76
CA ILE A 166 8.78 -18.60 45.16
C ILE A 166 8.30 -17.14 45.19
N GLN A 167 7.04 -16.92 45.59
CA GLN A 167 6.50 -15.58 45.85
C GLN A 167 7.23 -14.96 47.05
N THR A 168 8.22 -14.12 46.80
CA THR A 168 8.77 -13.21 47.81
C THR A 168 8.09 -11.85 47.66
N ASN A 169 7.59 -11.33 48.78
CA ASN A 169 6.81 -10.11 48.95
C ASN A 169 7.60 -8.83 48.56
N ALA A 170 7.93 -8.64 47.29
CA ALA A 170 8.57 -7.43 46.78
C ALA A 170 7.49 -6.40 46.34
N PRO A 171 7.39 -5.20 46.95
CA PRO A 171 6.25 -4.30 46.77
C PRO A 171 6.23 -3.44 45.49
N SER A 172 7.03 -3.74 44.45
CA SER A 172 7.19 -2.81 43.32
C SER A 172 7.36 -3.45 41.94
N GLY A 173 7.15 -4.76 41.81
CA GLY A 173 7.18 -5.43 40.51
C GLY A 173 5.85 -5.27 39.77
N ARG A 174 5.84 -4.55 38.65
CA ARG A 174 4.70 -4.52 37.72
C ARG A 174 4.35 -5.98 37.36
N ASN A 175 3.13 -6.42 37.64
CA ASN A 175 2.68 -7.76 37.31
C ASN A 175 2.89 -8.02 35.80
N PRO A 176 3.69 -9.03 35.42
CA PRO A 176 3.97 -9.34 34.01
C PRO A 176 2.69 -9.60 33.21
N ARG A 177 1.68 -10.21 33.84
CA ARG A 177 0.38 -10.46 33.21
C ARG A 177 -0.35 -9.16 32.87
N ASP A 178 -0.42 -8.22 33.82
CA ASP A 178 -1.09 -6.93 33.58
C ASP A 178 -0.37 -6.12 32.50
N SER A 179 0.96 -6.24 32.44
CA SER A 179 1.77 -5.62 31.39
C SER A 179 1.45 -6.24 30.02
N LEU A 180 1.30 -7.57 29.94
CA LEU A 180 0.92 -8.28 28.71
C LEU A 180 -0.50 -7.97 28.27
N VAL A 181 -1.46 -7.86 29.20
CA VAL A 181 -2.84 -7.45 28.89
C VAL A 181 -2.86 -6.06 28.28
N ASN A 182 -2.17 -5.09 28.90
CA ASN A 182 -2.08 -3.72 28.39
C ASN A 182 -1.38 -3.67 27.03
N ALA A 183 -0.31 -4.43 26.84
CA ALA A 183 0.39 -4.50 25.55
C ALA A 183 -0.50 -5.13 24.45
N THR A 184 -1.27 -6.16 24.79
CA THR A 184 -2.22 -6.82 23.87
C THR A 184 -3.33 -5.85 23.45
N GLU A 185 -3.90 -5.10 24.39
CA GLU A 185 -4.93 -4.09 24.10
C GLU A 185 -4.36 -2.96 23.21
N HIS A 186 -3.17 -2.48 23.52
CA HIS A 186 -2.48 -1.49 22.68
C HIS A 186 -2.23 -2.01 21.26
N SER A 187 -1.82 -3.28 21.12
CA SER A 187 -1.66 -3.92 19.80
C SER A 187 -2.96 -3.99 19.01
N LEU A 188 -4.09 -4.33 19.64
CA LEU A 188 -5.39 -4.35 18.97
C LEU A 188 -5.78 -2.97 18.44
N GLN A 189 -5.56 -1.92 19.24
CA GLN A 189 -5.83 -0.54 18.82
C GLN A 189 -4.93 -0.13 17.63
N MET A 190 -3.64 -0.46 17.71
CA MET A 190 -2.69 -0.15 16.65
C MET A 190 -2.98 -0.94 15.36
N LEU A 191 -3.37 -2.21 15.45
CA LEU A 191 -3.78 -3.03 14.30
C LEU A 191 -4.96 -2.39 13.57
N ARG A 192 -5.99 -1.96 14.30
CA ARG A 192 -7.17 -1.29 13.73
C ARG A 192 -6.79 0.03 13.06
N LYS A 193 -6.02 0.87 13.74
CA LYS A 193 -5.52 2.15 13.19
C LYS A 193 -4.68 1.95 11.93
N ASN A 194 -3.77 0.98 11.94
CA ASN A 194 -2.92 0.71 10.78
C ASN A 194 -3.75 0.14 9.61
N TRP A 195 -4.77 -0.66 9.91
CA TRP A 195 -5.71 -1.16 8.90
C TRP A 195 -6.54 -0.05 8.24
N GLU A 196 -6.95 0.96 9.00
CA GLU A 196 -7.61 2.16 8.44
C GLU A 196 -6.71 2.88 7.43
N ILE A 197 -5.41 3.00 7.72
CA ILE A 197 -4.45 3.61 6.79
C ILE A 197 -4.36 2.81 5.49
N VAL A 198 -4.20 1.49 5.58
CA VAL A 198 -4.17 0.60 4.40
C VAL A 198 -5.47 0.72 3.60
N SER A 199 -6.62 0.69 4.27
CA SER A 199 -7.93 0.78 3.64
C SER A 199 -8.15 2.14 2.97
N THR A 200 -7.61 3.22 3.56
CA THR A 200 -7.66 4.56 2.96
C THR A 200 -6.84 4.62 1.67
N GLU A 201 -5.62 4.09 1.67
CA GLU A 201 -4.81 4.04 0.45
C GLU A 201 -5.42 3.12 -0.62
N TYR A 202 -5.99 1.98 -0.22
CA TYR A 202 -6.75 1.11 -1.12
C TYR A 202 -7.93 1.85 -1.76
N ALA A 203 -8.73 2.58 -0.98
CA ALA A 203 -9.88 3.33 -1.48
C ALA A 203 -9.48 4.41 -2.50
N LYS A 204 -8.35 5.10 -2.28
CA LYS A 204 -7.80 6.06 -3.26
C LYS A 204 -7.47 5.38 -4.58
N VAL A 205 -6.81 4.23 -4.51
CA VAL A 205 -6.40 3.45 -5.69
C VAL A 205 -7.61 2.88 -6.42
N LEU A 206 -8.64 2.43 -5.68
CA LEU A 206 -9.92 1.98 -6.24
C LEU A 206 -10.62 3.12 -6.98
N ALA A 207 -10.78 4.28 -6.36
CA ALA A 207 -11.40 5.45 -6.99
C ALA A 207 -10.70 5.83 -8.30
N ALA A 208 -9.37 5.90 -8.28
CA ALA A 208 -8.55 6.20 -9.46
C ALA A 208 -8.56 5.11 -10.55
N SER A 209 -9.13 3.93 -10.28
CA SER A 209 -9.25 2.82 -11.23
C SER A 209 -10.62 2.73 -11.92
N ILE A 210 -11.62 3.45 -11.39
CA ILE A 210 -13.00 3.50 -11.91
C ILE A 210 -13.22 4.72 -12.81
N GLU A 211 -12.42 5.78 -12.62
CA GLU A 211 -12.35 7.00 -13.46
C GLU A 211 -11.57 6.78 -14.77
#